data_AF-A0A1Y3GIU0-F1
#
_entry.id   AF-A0A1Y3GIU0-F1
#
_cell.length_a   1.000
_cell.length_b   1.000
_cell.length_c   1.000
_cell.angle_alpha   90.00
_cell.angle_beta   90.00
_cell.angle_gamma   90.00
#
_symmetry.space_group_name_H-M   'P 1'
#
loop_
_entity.id
_entity.type
_entity.pdbx_description
1 polymer ?
#
loop_
_entity_poly.entity_id
_entity_poly.type
_entity_poly.pdbx_seq_one_letter_code
_entity_poly.pdbx_strand_id
1 'polypeptide(L)'
;MFEIFLIPFILILGFSIPIISLILAIWVAYDSITKQPKMETLEKIIWILLSFTIPIIVPILYYLLVVKEKKTIIKEKEPNESEVIETIEKLYKLKEEGAITEEEYIEKKKKLLKTIETKKEPNESNQ
;
A
#
# COMPACT_ATOMS: atom_id res chain seq x y z
N MET A 1 -23.73 2.71 7.89
CA MET A 1 -23.72 3.87 8.84
C MET A 1 -22.33 4.49 8.98
N PHE A 2 -21.25 3.71 9.17
CA PHE A 2 -19.89 4.24 9.36
C PHE A 2 -19.33 5.00 8.13
N GLU A 3 -19.65 4.55 6.91
CA GLU A 3 -19.21 5.19 5.65
C GLU A 3 -19.72 6.62 5.46
N ILE A 4 -20.94 6.91 5.94
CA ILE A 4 -21.56 8.25 5.86
C ILE A 4 -20.77 9.27 6.69
N PHE A 5 -20.06 8.81 7.73
CA PHE A 5 -19.22 9.65 8.57
C PHE A 5 -17.76 9.74 8.08
N LEU A 6 -17.25 8.69 7.44
CA LEU A 6 -15.86 8.65 6.96
C LEU A 6 -15.61 9.53 5.74
N ILE A 7 -16.52 9.55 4.76
CA ILE A 7 -16.36 10.36 3.54
C ILE A 7 -16.20 11.87 3.83
N PRO A 8 -17.06 12.52 4.62
CA PRO A 8 -16.88 13.93 4.95
C PRO A 8 -15.62 14.16 5.80
N PHE A 9 -15.26 13.23 6.68
CA PHE A 9 -14.03 13.31 7.48
C PHE A 9 -12.76 13.28 6.60
N ILE A 10 -12.71 12.39 5.60
CA ILE A 10 -11.61 12.31 4.64
C ILE A 10 -11.54 13.58 3.79
N LEU A 11 -12.68 14.15 3.38
CA LEU A 11 -12.72 15.41 2.64
C LEU A 11 -12.20 16.59 3.48
N ILE A 12 -12.61 16.68 4.76
CA ILE A 12 -12.12 17.70 5.68
C ILE A 12 -10.61 17.55 5.90
N LEU A 13 -10.13 16.32 6.11
CA LEU A 13 -8.70 16.06 6.25
C LEU A 13 -7.93 16.44 4.99
N GLY A 14 -8.41 16.04 3.81
CA GLY A 14 -7.80 16.36 2.52
C GLY A 14 -7.70 17.86 2.27
N PHE A 15 -8.71 18.64 2.67
CA PHE A 15 -8.69 20.11 2.57
C PHE A 15 -7.86 20.79 3.67
N SER A 16 -7.79 20.20 4.86
CA SER A 16 -7.05 20.79 5.98
C SER A 16 -5.53 20.76 5.77
N ILE A 17 -5.01 19.71 5.15
CA ILE A 17 -3.57 19.51 4.91
C ILE A 17 -2.93 20.69 4.15
N PRO A 18 -3.44 21.14 2.99
CA PRO A 18 -2.85 22.28 2.28
C PRO A 18 -2.97 23.60 3.05
N ILE A 19 -4.07 23.80 3.79
CA ILE A 19 -4.26 25.00 4.62
C ILE A 19 -3.23 25.04 5.75
N ILE A 20 -3.04 23.92 6.45
CA ILE A 20 -2.04 23.81 7.53
C ILE A 20 -0.62 24.00 6.97
N SER A 21 -0.32 23.40 5.82
CA SER A 21 0.95 23.58 5.12
C SER A 21 1.24 25.05 4.81
N LEU A 22 0.24 25.79 4.33
CA LEU A 22 0.35 27.22 4.03
C LEU A 22 0.59 28.06 5.30
N ILE A 23 -0.13 27.77 6.38
CA ILE A 23 0.05 28.45 7.67
C ILE A 23 1.48 28.23 8.21
N LEU A 24 2.00 27.01 8.11
CA LEU A 24 3.37 26.68 8.49
C LEU A 24 4.40 27.42 7.63
N ALA A 25 4.20 27.48 6.32
CA ALA A 25 5.11 28.22 5.43
C ALA A 25 5.15 29.72 5.77
N ILE A 26 3.99 30.33 6.03
CA ILE A 26 3.90 31.73 6.49
C ILE A 26 4.61 31.91 7.83
N TRP A 27 4.40 30.98 8.78
CA TRP A 27 5.06 31.00 10.07
C TRP A 27 6.59 30.93 9.93
N VAL A 28 7.11 30.03 9.11
CA VAL A 28 8.56 29.88 8.87
C VAL A 28 9.12 31.13 8.21
N ALA A 29 8.41 31.72 7.24
CA ALA A 29 8.82 32.99 6.64
C ALA A 29 8.85 34.12 7.68
N TYR A 30 7.82 34.22 8.53
CA TYR A 30 7.78 35.19 9.62
C TYR A 30 8.93 34.98 10.62
N ASP A 31 9.17 33.74 11.05
CA ASP A 31 10.22 33.39 12.01
C ASP A 31 11.62 33.71 11.47
N SER A 32 11.88 33.34 10.22
CA SER A 32 13.13 33.60 9.50
C SER A 32 13.41 35.10 9.34
N ILE A 33 12.37 35.90 9.04
CA ILE A 33 12.52 37.35 8.85
C ILE A 33 12.68 38.07 10.19
N THR A 34 11.82 37.77 11.17
CA THR A 34 11.65 38.60 12.37
C THR A 34 12.46 38.14 13.57
N LYS A 35 12.60 36.82 13.80
CA LYS A 35 13.28 36.29 14.98
C LYS A 35 14.76 36.00 14.74
N GLN A 36 15.18 35.92 13.48
CA GLN A 36 16.56 35.66 13.10
C GLN A 36 17.19 36.85 12.33
N PRO A 37 17.33 38.04 12.95
CA PRO A 37 17.89 39.21 12.26
C PRO A 37 19.40 39.05 11.95
N LYS A 38 20.10 38.15 12.64
CA LYS A 38 21.54 37.88 12.45
C LYS A 38 21.84 36.89 11.32
N MET A 39 20.81 36.21 10.79
CA MET A 39 20.96 35.22 9.74
C MET A 39 21.16 35.89 8.38
N GLU A 40 22.08 35.36 7.57
CA GLU A 40 22.40 35.90 6.25
C GLU A 40 21.18 35.79 5.31
N THR A 41 21.00 36.75 4.40
CA THR A 41 19.85 36.80 3.49
C THR A 41 19.69 35.53 2.67
N LEU A 42 20.80 34.93 2.21
CA LEU A 42 20.77 33.66 1.46
C LEU A 42 20.22 32.51 2.30
N GLU A 43 20.65 32.42 3.56
CA GLU A 43 20.21 31.37 4.47
C GLU A 43 18.70 31.48 4.75
N LYS A 44 18.18 32.70 4.91
CA LYS A 44 16.73 32.95 5.05
C LYS A 44 15.94 32.47 3.84
N ILE A 45 16.43 32.77 2.64
CA ILE A 45 15.80 32.33 1.38
C ILE A 45 15.80 30.81 1.28
N ILE A 46 16.91 30.15 1.64
CA ILE A 46 17.02 28.69 1.65
C ILE A 46 16.02 28.08 2.62
N TRP A 47 15.87 28.62 3.84
CA TRP A 47 14.89 28.14 4.81
C TRP A 47 13.45 28.27 4.35
N ILE A 48 13.11 29.42 3.77
CA ILE A 48 11.78 29.64 3.20
C ILE A 48 11.53 28.65 2.06
N LEU A 49 12.47 28.51 1.12
CA LEU A 49 12.36 27.59 0.00
C LEU A 49 12.19 26.15 0.48
N LEU A 50 13.00 25.72 1.45
CA LEU A 50 12.95 24.38 2.02
C LEU A 50 11.59 24.08 2.66
N SER A 51 10.96 25.08 3.30
CA SER A 51 9.62 24.92 3.89
C SER A 51 8.54 24.56 2.86
N PHE A 52 8.70 25.00 1.61
CA PHE A 52 7.81 24.62 0.51
C PHE A 52 8.15 23.25 -0.07
N THR A 53 9.42 22.84 -0.05
CA THR A 53 9.86 21.57 -0.63
C THR A 53 9.62 20.37 0.30
N ILE A 54 9.74 20.53 1.62
CA ILE A 54 9.56 19.43 2.60
C ILE A 54 8.19 18.73 2.47
N PRO A 55 7.05 19.44 2.40
CA PRO A 55 5.73 18.82 2.26
C PRO A 55 5.57 17.98 0.98
N ILE A 56 6.42 18.20 -0.04
CA ILE A 56 6.43 17.44 -1.29
C ILE A 56 7.39 16.24 -1.19
N ILE A 57 8.60 16.48 -0.66
CA ILE A 57 9.65 15.46 -0.56
C ILE A 57 9.24 14.33 0.40
N VAL A 58 8.63 14.65 1.54
CA VAL A 58 8.28 13.66 2.58
C VAL A 58 7.29 12.60 2.05
N PRO A 59 6.16 12.94 1.40
CA PRO A 59 5.27 11.94 0.79
C PRO A 59 5.94 11.13 -0.32
N ILE A 60 6.81 11.75 -1.14
CA ILE A 60 7.53 11.06 -2.21
C ILE A 60 8.46 10.00 -1.63
N LEU A 61 9.24 10.34 -0.60
CA LEU A 61 10.12 9.40 0.09
C LEU A 61 9.32 8.29 0.77
N TYR A 62 8.24 8.64 1.47
CA TYR A 62 7.33 7.66 2.08
C TYR A 62 6.80 6.68 1.02
N TYR A 63 6.30 7.18 -0.10
CA TYR A 63 5.82 6.34 -1.19
C TYR A 63 6.93 5.43 -1.75
N LEU A 64 8.12 5.96 -2.01
CA LEU A 64 9.24 5.18 -2.54
C LEU A 64 9.72 4.09 -1.57
N LEU A 65 9.77 4.37 -0.27
CA LEU A 65 10.17 3.39 0.75
C LEU A 65 9.10 2.32 0.96
N VAL A 66 7.84 2.72 1.15
CA VAL A 66 6.73 1.79 1.41
C VAL A 66 6.40 0.94 0.18
N VAL A 67 6.47 1.50 -1.03
CA VAL A 67 6.21 0.74 -2.26
C VAL A 67 7.32 -0.26 -2.54
N LYS A 68 8.57 0.01 -2.13
CA LYS A 68 9.63 -0.99 -2.19
C LYS A 68 9.34 -2.18 -1.28
N GLU A 69 8.80 -1.96 -0.08
CA GLU A 69 8.41 -3.05 0.83
C GLU A 69 7.17 -3.81 0.34
N LYS A 70 6.18 -3.15 -0.28
CA LYS A 70 5.04 -3.88 -0.87
C LYS A 70 5.43 -4.81 -2.01
N LYS A 71 6.51 -4.52 -2.74
CA LYS A 71 7.00 -5.43 -3.80
C LYS A 71 7.61 -6.72 -3.27
N THR A 72 8.01 -6.78 -2.01
CA THR A 72 8.44 -8.02 -1.34
C THR A 72 7.27 -8.74 -0.68
N ILE A 73 6.28 -8.03 -0.11
CA ILE A 73 5.10 -8.66 0.52
C ILE A 73 4.13 -9.26 -0.53
N ILE A 74 4.02 -8.67 -1.73
CA ILE A 74 3.14 -9.22 -2.79
C ILE A 74 3.80 -10.41 -3.51
N LYS A 75 5.12 -10.62 -3.36
CA LYS A 75 5.79 -11.82 -3.91
C LYS A 75 5.62 -13.08 -3.05
N GLU A 76 5.06 -12.95 -1.85
CA GLU A 76 4.77 -14.07 -0.95
C GLU A 76 3.30 -14.11 -0.53
N LYS A 77 2.37 -13.73 -1.42
CA LYS A 77 1.01 -14.28 -1.26
C LYS A 77 1.05 -15.73 -1.72
N GLU A 78 1.58 -16.59 -0.85
CA GLU A 78 1.42 -18.03 -0.99
C GLU A 78 -0.06 -18.34 -1.20
N PRO A 79 -0.41 -19.26 -2.11
CA PRO A 79 -1.80 -19.63 -2.31
C PRO A 79 -2.33 -20.16 -0.98
N ASN A 80 -3.16 -19.36 -0.33
CA ASN A 80 -3.83 -19.74 0.91
C ASN A 80 -4.70 -20.96 0.57
N GLU A 81 -4.68 -22.00 1.41
CA GLU A 81 -5.48 -23.22 1.21
C GLU A 81 -6.95 -22.87 0.89
N SER A 82 -7.49 -21.79 1.48
CA SER A 82 -8.83 -21.28 1.18
C SER A 82 -9.02 -20.77 -0.27
N GLU A 83 -8.02 -20.12 -0.88
CA GLU A 83 -8.10 -19.66 -2.28
C GLU A 83 -8.06 -20.85 -3.25
N VAL A 84 -7.31 -21.90 -2.91
CA VAL A 84 -7.28 -23.13 -3.70
C VAL A 84 -8.61 -23.87 -3.59
N ILE A 85 -9.20 -23.94 -2.39
CA ILE A 85 -10.53 -24.52 -2.17
C ILE A 85 -11.59 -23.74 -2.97
N GLU A 86 -11.56 -22.41 -2.94
CA GLU A 86 -12.49 -21.56 -3.71
C GLU A 86 -12.34 -21.78 -5.23
N THR A 87 -11.10 -21.96 -5.70
CA THR A 87 -10.82 -22.27 -7.10
C THR A 87 -11.36 -23.65 -7.50
N ILE A 88 -11.22 -24.65 -6.63
CA ILE A 88 -11.77 -26.00 -6.84
C ILE A 88 -13.31 -25.96 -6.87
N GLU A 89 -13.94 -25.14 -6.02
CA GLU A 89 -15.40 -24.96 -6.01
C GLU A 89 -15.91 -24.31 -7.31
N LYS A 90 -15.19 -23.30 -7.83
CA LYS A 90 -15.50 -22.69 -9.14
C LYS A 90 -15.37 -23.70 -10.28
N LEU A 91 -14.34 -24.54 -10.26
CA LEU A 91 -14.18 -25.62 -11.23
C LEU A 91 -15.32 -26.64 -11.15
N TYR A 92 -15.82 -26.95 -9.94
CA TYR A 92 -16.97 -27.84 -9.77
C TYR A 92 -18.26 -27.23 -10.36
N LYS A 93 -18.50 -25.93 -10.17
CA LYS A 93 -19.65 -25.23 -10.78
C LYS A 93 -19.60 -25.25 -12.31
N LEU A 94 -18.42 -24.96 -12.90
CA LEU A 94 -18.22 -25.02 -14.35
C LEU A 94 -18.47 -26.42 -14.93
N LYS A 95 -18.14 -27.45 -14.15
CA LYS A 95 -18.44 -28.85 -14.52
C LYS A 95 -19.95 -29.10 -14.50
N GLU A 96 -20.66 -28.68 -13.45
CA GLU A 96 -22.12 -28.83 -13.37
C GLU A 96 -22.86 -28.05 -14.46
N GLU A 97 -22.33 -26.89 -14.86
CA GLU A 97 -22.84 -26.07 -15.97
C GLU A 97 -22.51 -26.68 -17.35
N GLY A 98 -21.74 -27.76 -17.40
CA GLY A 98 -21.32 -28.42 -18.65
C GLY A 98 -20.28 -27.63 -19.45
N ALA A 99 -19.66 -26.61 -18.84
CA ALA A 99 -18.64 -25.78 -19.48
C ALA A 99 -17.27 -26.48 -19.56
N ILE A 100 -17.04 -27.51 -18.74
CA ILE A 100 -15.84 -28.37 -18.75
C ILE A 100 -16.25 -29.85 -18.62
N THR A 101 -15.40 -30.76 -19.10
CA THR A 101 -15.63 -32.21 -18.95
C THR A 101 -15.17 -32.73 -17.59
N GLU A 102 -15.64 -33.93 -17.22
CA GLU A 102 -15.23 -34.61 -15.97
C GLU A 102 -13.71 -34.85 -15.94
N GLU A 103 -13.12 -35.23 -17.07
CA GLU A 103 -11.69 -35.51 -17.17
C GLU A 103 -10.86 -34.24 -16.94
N GLU A 104 -11.28 -33.12 -17.55
CA GLU A 104 -10.61 -31.82 -17.36
C GLU A 104 -10.69 -31.31 -15.92
N TYR A 105 -11.81 -31.55 -15.24
CA TYR A 105 -11.98 -31.20 -13.83
C TYR A 105 -11.01 -31.99 -12.94
N ILE A 106 -10.92 -33.31 -13.13
CA ILE A 106 -10.07 -34.19 -12.33
C ILE A 106 -8.59 -33.84 -12.51
N GLU A 107 -8.15 -33.57 -13.75
CA GLU A 107 -6.76 -33.20 -14.04
C GLU A 107 -6.37 -31.89 -13.36
N LYS A 108 -7.21 -30.85 -13.50
CA LYS A 108 -6.97 -29.52 -12.90
C LYS A 108 -7.00 -29.59 -11.37
N LYS A 109 -7.94 -30.32 -10.78
CA LYS A 109 -8.02 -30.53 -9.32
C LYS A 109 -6.77 -31.22 -8.78
N LYS A 110 -6.31 -32.30 -9.43
CA LYS A 110 -5.11 -33.05 -9.01
C LYS A 110 -3.86 -32.18 -9.02
N LYS A 111 -3.71 -31.30 -10.02
CA LYS A 111 -2.57 -30.37 -10.13
C LYS A 111 -2.55 -29.33 -8.99
N LEU A 112 -3.72 -28.82 -8.61
CA LEU A 112 -3.87 -27.88 -7.50
C LEU A 112 -3.56 -28.52 -6.15
N LEU A 113 -4.07 -29.74 -5.90
CA LEU A 113 -3.79 -30.49 -4.68
C LEU A 113 -2.31 -30.84 -4.53
N LYS A 114 -1.67 -31.32 -5.62
CA LYS A 114 -0.23 -31.61 -5.61
C LYS A 114 0.62 -30.38 -5.26
N THR A 115 0.19 -29.19 -5.68
CA THR A 115 0.88 -27.92 -5.41
C THR A 115 0.79 -27.51 -3.94
N ILE A 116 -0.25 -27.95 -3.22
CA ILE A 116 -0.37 -27.78 -1.76
C ILE A 116 0.46 -28.84 -1.03
N GLU A 117 0.38 -30.11 -1.45
CA GLU A 117 1.10 -31.23 -0.82
C GLU A 117 2.62 -31.04 -0.89
N THR A 118 3.19 -30.71 -2.05
CA THR A 118 4.64 -30.48 -2.19
C THR A 118 5.14 -29.25 -1.43
N LYS A 119 4.24 -28.35 -1.02
CA LYS A 119 4.57 -27.19 -0.20
C LYS A 119 4.45 -27.46 1.31
N LYS A 120 3.76 -28.53 1.74
CA LYS A 120 3.76 -28.97 3.14
C LYS A 120 5.03 -29.72 3.54
N GLU A 121 5.72 -30.36 2.59
CA GLU A 121 6.89 -31.21 2.88
C GLU A 121 8.30 -30.55 3.04
N PRO A 122 8.59 -29.25 2.78
CA PRO A 122 9.98 -28.77 2.90
C PRO A 122 10.34 -28.21 4.30
N ASN A 123 9.49 -28.32 5.32
CA ASN A 123 9.70 -27.65 6.62
C ASN A 123 9.90 -28.60 7.83
N GLU A 124 10.27 -29.86 7.62
CA GLU A 124 10.65 -30.78 8.72
C GLU A 124 12.09 -31.34 8.66
N SER A 125 12.95 -30.91 7.72
CA SER A 125 14.30 -31.49 7.59
C SER A 125 15.48 -30.59 8.02
N ASN A 126 15.23 -29.50 8.76
CA ASN A 126 16.32 -28.68 9.30
C ASN A 126 16.08 -28.41 10.80
N GLN A 127 16.30 -29.45 11.61
CA GLN A 127 16.73 -29.34 13.02
C GLN A 127 18.08 -30.04 13.17
#